data_AF-A0ABD6T6Z3-F1
#
_entry.id   AF-A0ABD6T6Z3-F1
#
_cell.length_a   1.000
_cell.length_b   1.000
_cell.length_c   1.000
_cell.angle_alpha   90.00
_cell.angle_beta   90.00
_cell.angle_gamma   90.00
#
_symmetry.space_group_name_H-M   'P 1'
#
loop_
_entity.id
_entity.type
_entity.pdbx_description
1 polymer ?
#
loop_
_entity_poly.entity_id
_entity_poly.type
_entity_poly.pdbx_seq_one_letter_code
_entity_poly.pdbx_strand_id
1 'polypeptide(L)'
;MLGVIQRCSGLLQAVEIFDRGEKGVDVTKASQEAYRTVIEDVKKAKQQFIFIFDPTGQFYEDTHQQKLAQGYRILKHNLLSDTISLDYESNQKVIMYVSIDTITSNYEDRGEALSHFLHFLTEKKKIRPIHLVFYQFDLYPIPHMEQFLKESATYKIRTSIIVESHSVLQRIYGKHGAKRITTSCQTTVLA
;
A
#
# COMPACT_ATOMS: atom_id res chain seq x y z
N MET A 1 -47.74 14.46 -10.91
CA MET A 1 -46.86 14.28 -12.08
C MET A 1 -45.77 15.33 -11.98
N LEU A 2 -44.57 14.93 -11.59
CA LEU A 2 -43.42 14.73 -12.50
C LEU A 2 -42.81 16.08 -12.96
N GLY A 3 -41.90 16.61 -12.14
CA GLY A 3 -41.01 17.70 -12.51
C GLY A 3 -39.74 17.18 -13.18
N VAL A 4 -39.31 17.85 -14.24
CA VAL A 4 -38.07 17.58 -14.99
C VAL A 4 -37.03 18.62 -14.60
N ILE A 5 -35.84 18.21 -14.15
CA ILE A 5 -34.61 19.03 -14.27
C ILE A 5 -33.40 18.13 -14.63
N GLN A 6 -33.00 18.23 -15.89
CA GLN A 6 -31.62 18.44 -16.39
C GLN A 6 -30.43 17.86 -15.58
N ARG A 7 -29.71 16.89 -16.17
CA ARG A 7 -28.36 16.46 -15.73
C ARG A 7 -27.26 17.23 -16.48
N CYS A 8 -26.34 17.87 -15.75
CA CYS A 8 -24.87 17.83 -15.97
C CYS A 8 -24.09 18.84 -15.08
N SER A 9 -22.80 18.53 -14.85
CA SER A 9 -21.72 19.36 -14.25
C SER A 9 -21.56 19.43 -12.72
N GLY A 10 -20.29 19.64 -12.28
CA GLY A 10 -19.77 19.53 -10.91
C GLY A 10 -19.16 18.13 -10.67
N LEU A 11 -17.85 17.89 -10.62
CA LEU A 11 -16.71 18.71 -10.18
C LEU A 11 -16.80 19.11 -8.69
N LEU A 12 -16.44 18.15 -7.82
CA LEU A 12 -16.06 18.37 -6.42
C LEU A 12 -14.67 17.73 -6.27
N GLN A 13 -13.59 18.50 -6.19
CA GLN A 13 -13.12 19.18 -4.98
C GLN A 13 -12.95 18.25 -3.78
N ALA A 14 -11.73 17.71 -3.68
CA ALA A 14 -11.10 17.32 -2.43
C ALA A 14 -9.59 17.67 -2.50
N VAL A 15 -9.32 18.93 -2.83
CA VAL A 15 -7.99 19.56 -2.71
C VAL A 15 -8.15 20.68 -1.69
N GLU A 16 -7.34 20.61 -0.61
CA GLU A 16 -7.34 21.52 0.55
C GLU A 16 -8.65 21.43 1.38
N ILE A 17 -8.65 21.22 2.70
CA ILE A 17 -7.65 21.48 3.74
C ILE A 17 -7.66 20.33 4.76
N PHE A 18 -6.51 19.79 5.16
CA PHE A 18 -6.24 19.49 6.58
C PHE A 18 -4.74 19.50 6.89
N ASP A 19 -4.31 20.64 7.42
CA ASP A 19 -2.99 20.85 8.00
C ASP A 19 -2.97 20.37 9.46
N ARG A 20 -2.62 19.09 9.66
CA ARG A 20 -1.99 18.53 10.88
C ARG A 20 -1.65 17.06 10.65
N GLY A 21 -0.44 16.67 11.05
CA GLY A 21 0.15 15.41 10.59
C GLY A 21 -0.40 14.14 11.25
N GLU A 22 -1.04 13.30 10.44
CA GLU A 22 -1.27 11.88 10.72
C GLU A 22 -0.82 11.01 9.54
N LYS A 23 -0.46 9.75 9.82
CA LYS A 23 0.03 8.77 8.84
C LYS A 23 -0.95 7.59 8.84
N GLY A 24 -1.50 7.22 7.69
CA GLY A 24 -2.55 6.19 7.61
C GLY A 24 -2.87 5.70 6.20
N VAL A 25 -3.71 4.66 6.06
CA VAL A 25 -3.44 3.39 5.32
C VAL A 25 -4.52 2.92 4.24
N ASP A 26 -4.85 3.72 3.22
CA ASP A 26 -4.84 3.38 1.76
C ASP A 26 -5.56 2.17 1.09
N VAL A 27 -6.76 1.68 1.44
CA VAL A 27 -7.32 0.45 0.80
C VAL A 27 -8.17 0.65 -0.47
N THR A 28 -7.85 -0.10 -1.54
CA THR A 28 -8.42 0.05 -2.90
C THR A 28 -9.00 -1.26 -3.48
N LYS A 29 -10.18 -1.17 -4.11
CA LYS A 29 -10.74 -2.17 -5.04
C LYS A 29 -9.81 -2.37 -6.25
N ALA A 30 -9.98 -3.42 -7.05
CA ALA A 30 -9.11 -3.65 -8.19
C ALA A 30 -9.81 -4.18 -9.45
N SER A 31 -10.64 -3.32 -10.04
CA SER A 31 -10.77 -3.27 -11.50
C SER A 31 -9.47 -2.73 -12.12
N GLN A 32 -9.28 -2.91 -13.43
CA GLN A 32 -8.13 -2.31 -14.16
C GLN A 32 -8.05 -0.78 -13.96
N GLU A 33 -9.19 -0.12 -13.74
CA GLU A 33 -9.29 1.31 -13.46
C GLU A 33 -8.79 1.65 -12.05
N ALA A 34 -9.13 0.86 -11.04
CA ALA A 34 -8.71 1.11 -9.67
C ALA A 34 -7.22 0.78 -9.44
N TYR A 35 -6.67 -0.25 -10.12
CA TYR A 35 -5.21 -0.42 -10.22
C TYR A 35 -4.53 0.81 -10.83
N ARG A 36 -5.08 1.37 -11.93
CA ARG A 36 -4.57 2.60 -12.55
C ARG A 36 -4.64 3.80 -11.60
N THR A 37 -5.70 3.96 -10.82
CA THR A 37 -5.80 5.05 -9.83
C THR A 37 -4.65 5.00 -8.83
N VAL A 38 -4.33 3.82 -8.25
CA VAL A 38 -3.23 3.73 -7.28
C VAL A 38 -1.86 3.87 -7.94
N ILE A 39 -1.69 3.39 -9.18
CA ILE A 39 -0.48 3.66 -9.98
C ILE A 39 -0.30 5.16 -10.17
N GLU A 40 -1.36 5.90 -10.52
CA GLU A 40 -1.33 7.36 -10.69
C GLU A 40 -1.12 8.13 -9.38
N ASP A 41 -1.71 7.67 -8.27
CA ASP A 41 -1.50 8.26 -6.95
C ASP A 41 -0.07 8.02 -6.45
N VAL A 42 0.48 6.83 -6.65
CA VAL A 42 1.90 6.55 -6.36
C VAL A 42 2.81 7.37 -7.28
N LYS A 43 2.52 7.49 -8.58
CA LYS A 43 3.27 8.36 -9.50
C LYS A 43 3.28 9.82 -9.01
N LYS A 44 2.17 10.32 -8.48
CA LYS A 44 2.04 11.69 -7.91
C LYS A 44 2.55 11.81 -6.48
N ALA A 45 2.71 10.70 -5.76
CA ALA A 45 3.12 10.68 -4.35
C ALA A 45 4.45 11.41 -4.12
N LYS A 46 4.46 12.28 -3.10
CA LYS A 46 5.62 13.06 -2.66
C LYS A 46 6.27 12.50 -1.39
N GLN A 47 5.71 11.42 -0.82
CA GLN A 47 6.23 10.70 0.33
C GLN A 47 7.69 10.28 0.06
N GLN A 48 8.59 10.56 1.00
CA GLN A 48 10.01 10.26 0.84
C GLN A 48 10.30 8.76 0.77
N PHE A 49 9.56 7.94 1.53
CA PHE A 49 9.80 6.51 1.66
C PHE A 49 8.56 5.73 1.19
N ILE A 50 8.62 5.10 0.03
CA ILE A 50 7.53 4.31 -0.58
C ILE A 50 8.00 2.87 -0.80
N PHE A 51 7.23 1.88 -0.36
CA PHE A 51 7.63 0.49 -0.24
C PHE A 51 6.53 -0.39 -0.83
N ILE A 52 6.70 -0.84 -2.07
CA ILE A 52 5.64 -1.44 -2.89
C ILE A 52 5.86 -2.95 -2.96
N PHE A 53 5.00 -3.69 -2.28
CA PHE A 53 4.86 -5.13 -2.38
C PHE A 53 4.17 -5.45 -3.71
N ASP A 54 4.92 -6.05 -4.63
CA ASP A 54 4.50 -6.37 -5.99
C ASP A 54 5.09 -7.74 -6.39
N PRO A 55 4.28 -8.82 -6.38
CA PRO A 55 4.75 -10.16 -6.75
C PRO A 55 4.94 -10.31 -8.26
N THR A 56 4.38 -9.41 -9.07
CA THR A 56 4.39 -9.51 -10.55
C THR A 56 5.55 -8.76 -11.17
N GLY A 57 6.06 -7.72 -10.50
CA GLY A 57 7.01 -6.76 -11.04
C GLY A 57 6.38 -5.72 -11.98
N GLN A 58 5.09 -5.82 -12.31
CA GLN A 58 4.41 -4.91 -13.23
C GLN A 58 4.41 -3.46 -12.71
N PHE A 59 4.26 -3.26 -11.40
CA PHE A 59 4.27 -1.92 -10.80
C PHE A 59 5.64 -1.26 -10.94
N TYR A 60 6.72 -2.05 -10.84
CA TYR A 60 8.07 -1.56 -11.14
C TYR A 60 8.17 -1.10 -12.59
N GLU A 61 7.78 -1.94 -13.56
CA GLU A 61 7.86 -1.58 -14.98
C GLU A 61 7.05 -0.30 -15.29
N ASP A 62 5.83 -0.18 -14.73
CA ASP A 62 4.92 0.94 -14.96
C ASP A 62 5.36 2.28 -14.34
N THR A 63 6.26 2.28 -13.33
CA THR A 63 6.52 3.49 -12.51
C THR A 63 7.98 3.84 -12.26
N HIS A 64 8.95 2.94 -12.47
CA HIS A 64 10.34 3.17 -12.06
C HIS A 64 11.01 4.37 -12.77
N GLN A 65 10.84 4.52 -14.08
CA GLN A 65 11.43 5.64 -14.85
C GLN A 65 10.92 7.00 -14.37
N GLN A 66 9.61 7.13 -14.14
CA GLN A 66 9.01 8.37 -13.64
C GLN A 66 9.48 8.68 -12.22
N LYS A 67 9.65 7.67 -11.36
CA LYS A 67 10.15 7.86 -10.01
C LYS A 67 11.63 8.23 -9.97
N LEU A 68 12.45 7.66 -10.86
CA LEU A 68 13.84 8.07 -11.04
C LEU A 68 13.93 9.55 -11.45
N ALA A 69 13.11 9.98 -12.42
CA ALA A 69 13.01 11.39 -12.84
C ALA A 69 12.53 12.34 -11.72
N GLN A 70 11.78 11.85 -10.74
CA GLN A 70 11.37 12.60 -9.53
C GLN A 70 12.45 12.65 -8.42
N GLY A 71 13.63 12.07 -8.68
CA GLY A 71 14.76 12.02 -7.74
C GLY A 71 14.64 10.91 -6.69
N TYR A 72 13.85 9.86 -6.92
CA TYR A 72 13.84 8.69 -6.04
C TYR A 72 15.01 7.76 -6.35
N ARG A 73 15.71 7.31 -5.30
CA ARG A 73 16.54 6.11 -5.34
C ARG A 73 15.63 4.89 -5.51
N ILE A 74 15.79 4.21 -6.64
CA ILE A 74 15.05 2.98 -6.96
C ILE A 74 15.78 1.79 -6.33
N LEU A 75 15.05 0.94 -5.60
CA LEU A 75 15.56 -0.28 -4.98
C LEU A 75 14.65 -1.47 -5.26
N LYS A 76 15.21 -2.67 -5.33
CA LYS A 76 14.47 -3.94 -5.34
C LYS A 76 14.89 -4.78 -4.14
N HIS A 77 13.96 -5.54 -3.58
CA HIS A 77 14.18 -6.45 -2.45
C HIS A 77 13.23 -7.66 -2.60
N ASN A 78 13.60 -8.80 -2.01
CA ASN A 78 12.71 -9.97 -1.88
C ASN A 78 12.32 -10.08 -0.42
N LEU A 79 11.02 -10.07 -0.11
CA LEU A 79 10.49 -10.13 1.25
C LEU A 79 11.08 -11.27 2.09
N LEU A 80 11.39 -12.40 1.46
CA LEU A 80 11.91 -13.61 2.11
C LEU A 80 13.44 -13.59 2.27
N SER A 81 14.11 -12.47 1.99
CA SER A 81 15.56 -12.34 2.14
C SER A 81 15.93 -11.83 3.53
N ASP A 82 16.75 -12.58 4.25
CA ASP A 82 17.23 -12.27 5.62
C ASP A 82 17.91 -10.88 5.75
N THR A 83 18.43 -10.34 4.65
CA THR A 83 19.16 -9.06 4.65
C THR A 83 18.37 -7.92 4.05
N ILE A 84 18.07 -6.91 4.87
CA ILE A 84 17.55 -5.61 4.46
C ILE A 84 18.56 -4.52 4.87
N SER A 85 19.09 -3.78 3.90
CA SER A 85 19.92 -2.60 4.17
C SER A 85 19.15 -1.32 3.89
N LEU A 86 18.48 -0.80 4.93
CA LEU A 86 17.88 0.54 4.94
C LEU A 86 18.74 1.53 5.75
N ASP A 87 20.00 1.70 5.38
CA ASP A 87 20.80 2.83 5.85
C ASP A 87 20.65 4.00 4.87
N TYR A 88 19.62 4.83 5.12
CA TYR A 88 19.26 5.97 4.30
C TYR A 88 19.23 7.24 5.15
N GLU A 89 19.72 8.33 4.58
CA GLU A 89 19.58 9.65 5.20
C GLU A 89 18.16 10.18 5.07
N SER A 90 17.71 10.94 6.07
CA SER A 90 16.32 11.43 6.16
C SER A 90 15.93 12.45 5.08
N ASN A 91 16.89 12.93 4.29
CA ASN A 91 16.66 13.78 3.13
C ASN A 91 16.48 13.01 1.81
N GLN A 92 16.80 11.70 1.78
CA GLN A 92 16.68 10.88 0.57
C GLN A 92 15.21 10.59 0.26
N LYS A 93 14.91 10.47 -1.03
CA LYS A 93 13.69 9.82 -1.52
C LYS A 93 14.05 8.40 -1.92
N VAL A 94 13.33 7.42 -1.41
CA VAL A 94 13.53 5.99 -1.69
C VAL A 94 12.21 5.37 -2.09
N ILE A 95 12.22 4.65 -3.20
CA ILE A 95 11.14 3.72 -3.56
C ILE A 95 11.72 2.31 -3.66
N MET A 96 11.20 1.41 -2.83
CA MET A 96 11.59 0.02 -2.79
C MET A 96 10.46 -0.84 -3.37
N TYR A 97 10.77 -1.65 -4.36
CA TYR A 97 9.88 -2.68 -4.89
C TYR A 97 10.22 -4.01 -4.22
N VAL A 98 9.29 -4.50 -3.41
CA VAL A 98 9.41 -5.73 -2.62
C VAL A 98 8.69 -6.84 -3.40
N SER A 99 9.48 -7.73 -3.98
CA SER A 99 8.98 -8.97 -4.56
C SER A 99 8.59 -9.97 -3.47
N ILE A 100 7.58 -10.78 -3.74
CA ILE A 100 7.14 -11.90 -2.91
C ILE A 100 7.17 -13.15 -3.77
N ASP A 101 7.99 -14.13 -3.42
CA ASP A 101 7.96 -15.44 -4.08
C ASP A 101 6.72 -16.22 -3.63
N THR A 102 5.70 -16.29 -4.51
CA THR A 102 4.46 -17.04 -4.28
C THR A 102 4.54 -18.49 -4.75
N ILE A 103 5.64 -18.91 -5.37
CA ILE A 103 5.85 -20.24 -5.92
C ILE A 103 6.48 -21.16 -4.87
N THR A 104 7.47 -20.66 -4.13
CA THR A 104 8.22 -21.46 -3.15
C THR A 104 7.77 -21.26 -1.70
N SER A 105 7.13 -20.13 -1.37
CA SER A 105 6.71 -19.83 0.01
C SER A 105 5.27 -20.21 0.35
N ASN A 106 5.08 -20.74 1.55
CA ASN A 106 3.77 -21.00 2.11
C ASN A 106 3.17 -19.71 2.73
N TYR A 107 1.96 -19.82 3.28
CA TYR A 107 1.22 -18.69 3.86
C TYR A 107 1.89 -18.11 5.11
N GLU A 108 2.42 -18.97 5.99
CA GLU A 108 3.06 -18.57 7.25
C GLU A 108 4.44 -17.94 7.02
N ASP A 109 5.25 -18.47 6.08
CA ASP A 109 6.57 -17.89 5.73
C ASP A 109 6.45 -16.40 5.38
N ARG A 110 5.42 -16.05 4.60
CA ARG A 110 5.11 -14.65 4.22
C ARG A 110 4.68 -13.80 5.40
N GLY A 111 4.02 -14.40 6.39
CA GLY A 111 3.62 -13.77 7.65
C GLY A 111 4.78 -13.43 8.54
N GLU A 112 5.68 -14.40 8.75
CA GLU A 112 6.92 -14.23 9.51
C GLU A 112 7.81 -13.19 8.83
N ALA A 113 8.05 -13.33 7.53
CA ALA A 113 8.85 -12.38 6.76
C ALA A 113 8.28 -10.95 6.79
N LEU A 114 6.96 -10.77 6.66
CA LEU A 114 6.34 -9.45 6.80
C LEU A 114 6.45 -8.89 8.23
N SER A 115 6.41 -9.75 9.26
CA SER A 115 6.56 -9.34 10.65
C SER A 115 7.99 -8.89 10.95
N HIS A 116 9.00 -9.62 10.47
CA HIS A 116 10.41 -9.21 10.50
C HIS A 116 10.63 -7.91 9.70
N PHE A 117 10.00 -7.78 8.53
CA PHE A 117 10.03 -6.54 7.74
C PHE A 117 9.47 -5.35 8.52
N LEU A 118 8.29 -5.50 9.16
CA LEU A 118 7.71 -4.45 10.00
C LEU A 118 8.65 -4.09 11.15
N HIS A 119 9.13 -5.10 11.89
CA HIS A 119 10.06 -4.90 13.00
C HIS A 119 11.28 -4.08 12.57
N PHE A 120 11.95 -4.47 11.49
CA PHE A 120 13.07 -3.73 10.90
C PHE A 120 12.69 -2.27 10.60
N LEU A 121 11.52 -2.03 9.98
CA LEU A 121 11.04 -0.67 9.74
C LEU A 121 10.78 0.10 11.06
N THR A 122 10.36 -0.55 12.15
CA THR A 122 10.13 0.12 13.45
C THR A 122 11.42 0.66 14.07
N GLU A 123 12.54 -0.05 13.92
CA GLU A 123 13.84 0.36 14.44
C GLU A 123 14.41 1.59 13.71
N LYS A 124 14.18 1.68 12.39
CA LYS A 124 14.72 2.76 11.54
C LYS A 124 13.92 4.06 11.68
N LYS A 125 14.05 4.72 12.84
CA LYS A 125 13.38 5.99 13.17
C LYS A 125 13.66 7.15 12.19
N LYS A 126 14.81 7.15 11.49
CA LYS A 126 15.21 8.18 10.51
C LYS A 126 14.33 8.23 9.24
N ILE A 127 13.75 7.10 8.81
CA ILE A 127 13.10 6.97 7.49
C ILE A 127 11.58 7.14 7.56
N ARG A 128 11.09 8.17 8.25
CA ARG A 128 9.64 8.40 8.50
C ARG A 128 9.19 9.72 7.88
N PRO A 129 7.98 9.83 7.29
CA PRO A 129 6.93 8.82 7.11
C PRO A 129 7.25 7.74 6.06
N ILE A 130 6.68 6.54 6.25
CA ILE A 130 6.70 5.45 5.26
C ILE A 130 5.30 5.25 4.67
N HIS A 131 5.24 4.92 3.38
CA HIS A 131 4.07 4.42 2.67
C HIS A 131 4.36 3.01 2.12
N LEU A 132 3.82 1.96 2.76
CA LEU A 132 3.76 0.60 2.23
C LEU A 132 2.62 0.48 1.21
N VAL A 133 2.76 -0.28 0.13
CA VAL A 133 1.70 -0.49 -0.87
C VAL A 133 1.65 -1.97 -1.22
N PHE A 134 0.58 -2.66 -0.85
CA PHE A 134 0.33 -4.06 -1.19
C PHE A 134 -0.50 -4.12 -2.47
N TYR A 135 0.19 -4.22 -3.61
CA TYR A 135 -0.41 -4.29 -4.94
C TYR A 135 -0.78 -5.73 -5.31
N GLN A 136 -2.03 -5.98 -5.74
CA GLN A 136 -2.55 -7.32 -6.05
C GLN A 136 -2.48 -8.30 -4.87
N PHE A 137 -2.86 -7.83 -3.69
CA PHE A 137 -2.73 -8.58 -2.44
C PHE A 137 -3.50 -9.92 -2.42
N ASP A 138 -4.52 -10.05 -3.28
CA ASP A 138 -5.22 -11.30 -3.55
C ASP A 138 -4.33 -12.44 -4.10
N LEU A 139 -3.20 -12.13 -4.75
CA LEU A 139 -2.24 -13.11 -5.29
C LEU A 139 -1.27 -13.67 -4.22
N TYR A 140 -1.09 -12.96 -3.11
CA TYR A 140 -0.14 -13.31 -2.04
C TYR A 140 -0.73 -12.97 -0.67
N PRO A 141 -1.85 -13.58 -0.27
CA PRO A 141 -2.41 -13.35 1.06
C PRO A 141 -1.35 -13.64 2.14
N ILE A 142 -1.38 -12.84 3.21
CA ILE A 142 -0.45 -12.90 4.35
C ILE A 142 -1.26 -13.06 5.64
N PRO A 143 -0.90 -13.92 6.61
CA PRO A 143 -1.60 -14.03 7.87
C PRO A 143 -1.50 -12.75 8.72
N HIS A 144 -2.36 -12.65 9.72
CA HIS A 144 -2.32 -11.59 10.76
C HIS A 144 -2.32 -10.12 10.27
N MET A 145 -2.71 -9.83 9.02
CA MET A 145 -2.74 -8.45 8.47
C MET A 145 -3.49 -7.43 9.33
N GLU A 146 -4.54 -7.83 10.04
CA GLU A 146 -5.23 -6.95 10.99
C GLU A 146 -4.30 -6.45 12.12
N GLN A 147 -3.45 -7.33 12.65
CA GLN A 147 -2.50 -6.99 13.71
C GLN A 147 -1.38 -6.10 13.15
N PHE A 148 -0.82 -6.49 11.99
CA PHE A 148 0.15 -5.69 11.24
C PHE A 148 -0.35 -4.25 10.96
N LEU A 149 -1.60 -4.08 10.55
CA LEU A 149 -2.20 -2.75 10.31
C LEU A 149 -2.30 -1.91 11.58
N LYS A 150 -2.68 -2.52 12.71
CA LYS A 150 -2.73 -1.83 14.02
C LYS A 150 -1.33 -1.41 14.46
N GLU A 151 -0.36 -2.31 14.41
CA GLU A 151 1.02 -2.05 14.81
C GLU A 151 1.67 -0.98 13.94
N SER A 152 1.62 -1.14 12.61
CA SER A 152 2.22 -0.19 11.67
C SER A 152 1.65 1.23 11.82
N ALA A 153 0.35 1.38 12.11
CA ALA A 153 -0.26 2.68 12.42
C ALA A 153 0.39 3.38 13.63
N THR A 154 0.74 2.65 14.70
CA THR A 154 1.44 3.24 15.88
C THR A 154 2.82 3.77 15.53
N TYR A 155 3.56 3.07 14.66
CA TYR A 155 4.83 3.53 14.10
C TYR A 155 4.66 4.53 12.98
N LYS A 156 3.43 5.03 12.80
CA LYS A 156 3.17 6.25 12.06
C LYS A 156 3.52 5.94 10.57
N ILE A 157 3.06 4.78 10.08
CA ILE A 157 3.24 4.20 8.74
C ILE A 157 1.89 4.22 7.99
N ARG A 158 1.92 4.58 6.71
CA ARG A 158 0.82 4.45 5.75
C ARG A 158 0.98 3.13 4.98
N THR A 159 -0.11 2.48 4.61
CA THR A 159 -0.17 1.10 4.10
C THR A 159 -1.35 0.97 3.15
N SER A 160 -1.14 1.04 1.85
CA SER A 160 -2.19 0.74 0.89
C SER A 160 -2.37 -0.76 0.74
N ILE A 161 -3.59 -1.27 0.60
CA ILE A 161 -3.86 -2.69 0.22
C ILE A 161 -4.83 -2.70 -0.94
N ILE A 162 -4.41 -3.30 -2.05
CA ILE A 162 -5.10 -3.27 -3.33
C ILE A 162 -5.55 -4.70 -3.63
N VAL A 163 -6.86 -4.92 -3.64
CA VAL A 163 -7.50 -6.23 -3.80
C VAL A 163 -8.61 -6.16 -4.83
N GLU A 164 -8.73 -7.19 -5.67
CA GLU A 164 -9.80 -7.30 -6.67
C GLU A 164 -11.19 -6.92 -6.10
N SER A 165 -11.57 -7.52 -4.96
CA SER A 165 -12.83 -7.21 -4.28
C SER A 165 -12.79 -7.46 -2.77
N HIS A 166 -13.73 -6.83 -2.04
CA HIS A 166 -13.95 -7.12 -0.62
C HIS A 166 -14.33 -8.59 -0.36
N SER A 167 -14.98 -9.27 -1.34
CA SER A 167 -15.26 -10.71 -1.27
C SER A 167 -13.99 -11.56 -1.20
N VAL A 168 -12.89 -11.12 -1.83
CA VAL A 168 -11.60 -11.82 -1.72
C VAL A 168 -11.01 -11.67 -0.32
N LEU A 169 -11.09 -10.49 0.31
CA LEU A 169 -10.72 -10.33 1.72
C LEU A 169 -11.58 -11.23 2.63
N GLN A 170 -12.90 -11.35 2.37
CA GLN A 170 -13.77 -12.27 3.11
C GLN A 170 -13.40 -13.75 2.91
N ARG A 171 -12.92 -14.13 1.72
CA ARG A 171 -12.43 -15.48 1.42
C ARG A 171 -11.13 -15.79 2.17
N ILE A 172 -10.22 -14.82 2.30
CA ILE A 172 -8.91 -14.99 2.96
C ILE A 172 -9.05 -14.95 4.49
N TYR A 173 -9.75 -13.95 5.04
CA TYR A 173 -9.77 -13.67 6.50
C TYR A 173 -11.11 -13.98 7.19
N GLY A 174 -12.06 -14.56 6.46
CA GLY A 174 -13.45 -14.67 6.89
C GLY A 174 -14.16 -13.31 6.95
N LYS A 175 -15.49 -13.33 7.09
CA LYS A 175 -16.33 -12.11 7.15
C LYS A 175 -15.91 -11.15 8.25
N HIS A 176 -15.56 -11.68 9.44
CA HIS A 176 -15.16 -10.85 10.58
C HIS A 176 -13.76 -10.25 10.41
N GLY A 177 -12.77 -11.01 9.92
CA GLY A 177 -11.43 -10.50 9.68
C GLY A 177 -11.41 -9.43 8.58
N ALA A 178 -12.08 -9.70 7.46
CA ALA A 178 -12.24 -8.74 6.37
C ALA A 178 -12.94 -7.43 6.82
N LYS A 179 -13.98 -7.53 7.67
CA LYS A 179 -14.62 -6.36 8.26
C LYS A 179 -13.64 -5.57 9.13
N ARG A 180 -12.89 -6.22 10.01
CA ARG A 180 -11.92 -5.53 10.89
C ARG A 180 -10.78 -4.87 10.11
N ILE A 181 -10.22 -5.56 9.11
CA ILE A 181 -9.27 -4.97 8.15
C ILE A 181 -9.88 -3.71 7.51
N THR A 182 -11.07 -3.82 6.93
CA THR A 182 -11.74 -2.67 6.26
C THR A 182 -12.05 -1.52 7.24
N THR A 183 -12.40 -1.81 8.49
CA THR A 183 -12.62 -0.78 9.54
C THR A 183 -11.32 -0.15 10.02
N SER A 184 -10.17 -0.83 9.92
CA SER A 184 -8.85 -0.24 10.14
C SER A 184 -8.38 0.65 8.98
N CYS A 185 -9.06 0.63 7.84
CA CYS A 185 -8.76 1.50 6.69
C CYS A 185 -9.48 2.85 6.83
N GLN A 186 -8.72 3.95 6.80
CA GLN A 186 -9.27 5.31 6.88
C GLN A 186 -10.08 5.71 5.64
N THR A 187 -9.85 5.05 4.50
CA THR A 187 -10.60 5.26 3.27
C THR A 187 -10.72 3.91 2.57
N THR A 188 -11.93 3.61 2.07
CA THR A 188 -12.21 2.44 1.24
C THR A 188 -12.76 2.96 -0.08
N VAL A 189 -11.98 2.82 -1.16
CA VAL A 189 -12.44 3.23 -2.51
C VAL A 189 -13.15 2.05 -3.17
N LEU A 190 -14.47 2.16 -3.31
CA LEU A 190 -15.32 1.22 -4.05
C LEU A 190 -15.58 1.80 -5.45
N ALA A 191 -14.81 1.36 -6.44
CA ALA A 191 -15.05 1.60 -7.88
C ALA A 191 -15.91 0.47 -8.47
#